data_AF-E9T238-F1
#
_entry.id   AF-E9T238-F1
#
_cell.length_a   1.000
_cell.length_b   1.000
_cell.length_c   1.000
_cell.angle_alpha   90.00
_cell.angle_beta   90.00
_cell.angle_gamma   90.00
#
_symmetry.space_group_name_H-M   'P 1'
#
loop_
_entity.id
_entity.type
_entity.pdbx_description
1 polymer ?
#
loop_
_entity_poly.entity_id
_entity_poly.type
_entity_poly.pdbx_seq_one_letter_code
_entity_poly.pdbx_strand_id
1 'polypeptide(L)'
;MSHFSRTRSALARTVVTSALVVAAGGLLVACGDDDSSATGEPSTTSAVASTTTKAPSSKTTGDAATPAPSGGGSQATTDAVEQQQSVPSGFPGPTEVPIDPRGQAFLDGLKKEGITPAGDGQIAVSTADYICAAKEQGSSNEEISTFVTAAVGSEATASGQDITPEQAGKNAGIYIQVAQAEYCR
;
A
#
# COMPACT_ATOMS: atom_id res chain seq x y z
N MET A 1 19.99 57.02 29.11
CA MET A 1 19.02 55.97 28.77
C MET A 1 19.59 54.62 29.22
N SER A 2 19.11 54.15 30.38
CA SER A 2 18.62 52.79 30.59
C SER A 2 19.47 51.54 30.24
N HIS A 3 19.96 50.93 31.31
CA HIS A 3 20.01 49.49 31.65
C HIS A 3 21.07 48.53 31.05
N PHE A 4 22.01 48.18 31.93
CA PHE A 4 22.59 46.83 32.14
C PHE A 4 21.58 45.69 31.94
N SER A 5 21.99 44.58 31.31
CA SER A 5 22.31 43.34 32.05
C SER A 5 22.76 42.18 31.15
N ARG A 6 23.77 41.48 31.64
CA ARG A 6 24.29 40.17 31.22
C ARG A 6 23.18 39.11 31.30
N THR A 7 23.22 38.12 30.42
CA THR A 7 23.62 36.74 30.79
C THR A 7 23.81 35.87 29.55
N ARG A 8 25.04 35.35 29.41
CA ARG A 8 25.34 34.14 28.66
C ARG A 8 24.69 32.98 29.42
N SER A 9 23.92 32.13 28.74
CA SER A 9 23.62 30.78 29.23
C SER A 9 23.77 29.79 28.09
N ALA A 10 24.89 29.10 28.15
CA ALA A 10 25.09 27.81 27.51
C ALA A 10 24.12 26.81 28.10
N LEU A 11 23.39 26.09 27.25
CA LEU A 11 22.78 24.81 27.63
C LEU A 11 23.04 23.82 26.50
N ALA A 12 24.20 23.19 26.61
CA ALA A 12 24.45 21.87 26.08
C ALA A 12 23.42 20.90 26.66
N ARG A 13 22.74 20.14 25.81
CA ARG A 13 22.05 18.91 26.20
C ARG A 13 22.55 17.77 25.31
N THR A 14 23.55 17.10 25.84
CA THR A 14 23.94 15.72 25.52
C THR A 14 22.73 14.81 25.66
N VAL A 15 22.38 14.10 24.60
CA VAL A 15 21.49 12.94 24.66
C VAL A 15 22.30 11.73 24.21
N VAL A 16 22.66 10.91 25.20
CA VAL A 16 23.19 9.56 25.04
C VAL A 16 21.98 8.64 24.91
N THR A 17 21.86 7.89 23.82
CA THR A 17 20.90 6.78 23.71
C THR A 17 21.54 5.59 22.99
N SER A 18 22.07 4.70 23.83
CA SER A 18 21.97 3.24 23.81
C SER A 18 21.56 2.55 22.50
N ALA A 19 22.49 1.82 21.88
CA ALA A 19 22.19 0.81 20.88
C ALA A 19 21.68 -0.47 21.58
N LEU A 20 20.40 -0.78 21.39
CA LEU A 20 19.76 -2.02 21.81
C LEU A 20 19.22 -2.69 20.54
N VAL A 21 20.02 -3.56 19.93
CA VAL A 21 19.56 -4.43 18.83
C VAL A 21 19.08 -5.73 19.47
N VAL A 22 17.76 -5.85 19.60
CA VAL A 22 17.06 -7.07 19.98
C VAL A 22 16.93 -7.98 18.76
N ALA A 23 17.17 -9.26 18.99
CA ALA A 23 17.21 -10.33 18.02
C ALA A 23 15.95 -10.42 17.14
N ALA A 24 16.14 -10.50 15.83
CA ALA A 24 15.13 -10.95 14.89
C ALA A 24 14.96 -12.47 15.04
N GLY A 25 13.73 -12.92 15.28
CA GLY A 25 13.38 -14.32 15.18
C GLY A 25 12.08 -14.68 15.89
N GLY A 26 11.07 -15.07 15.12
CA GLY A 26 10.05 -15.99 15.59
C GLY A 26 8.62 -15.69 15.20
N LEU A 27 8.06 -16.62 14.40
CA LEU A 27 6.68 -17.09 14.44
C LEU A 27 5.62 -16.28 13.67
N LEU A 28 5.63 -16.43 12.34
CA LEU A 28 4.38 -16.50 11.56
C LEU A 28 3.61 -17.75 12.01
N VAL A 29 2.92 -17.65 13.14
CA VAL A 29 1.94 -18.65 13.57
C VAL A 29 0.56 -18.13 13.17
N ALA A 30 -0.05 -18.87 12.25
CA ALA A 30 -1.49 -19.09 12.11
C ALA A 30 -2.44 -17.97 12.57
N CYS A 31 -2.94 -17.19 11.61
CA CYS A 31 -4.34 -16.77 11.63
C CYS A 31 -5.01 -17.42 10.42
N GLY A 32 -5.35 -18.68 10.57
CA GLY A 32 -5.91 -19.53 9.52
C GLY A 32 -6.33 -20.88 10.07
N ASP A 33 -7.15 -20.83 11.11
CA ASP A 33 -7.95 -21.92 11.67
C ASP A 33 -9.35 -21.31 11.82
N ASP A 34 -10.49 -21.87 11.45
CA ASP A 34 -10.91 -22.94 10.56
C ASP A 34 -12.44 -22.73 10.54
N ASP A 35 -13.06 -22.46 9.39
CA ASP A 35 -14.46 -22.85 9.13
C ASP A 35 -14.79 -22.85 7.62
N SER A 36 -14.83 -24.08 7.08
CA SER A 36 -15.69 -24.54 5.98
C SER A 36 -15.22 -24.48 4.50
N SER A 37 -14.51 -25.56 4.16
CA SER A 37 -14.74 -26.51 3.05
C SER A 37 -14.54 -26.08 1.59
N ALA A 38 -13.34 -26.34 1.08
CA ALA A 38 -13.15 -26.92 -0.26
C ALA A 38 -12.02 -27.97 -0.21
N THR A 39 -12.39 -29.22 -0.52
CA THR A 39 -11.58 -30.43 -0.46
C THR A 39 -10.37 -30.38 -1.41
N GLY A 40 -9.15 -30.61 -0.89
CA GLY A 40 -7.95 -30.85 -1.71
C GLY A 40 -6.71 -31.06 -0.83
N GLU A 41 -6.21 -32.29 -0.78
CA GLU A 41 -5.16 -32.77 0.12
C GLU A 41 -3.81 -32.05 -0.08
N PRO A 42 -3.17 -31.46 0.95
CA PRO A 42 -1.77 -31.07 0.83
C PRO A 42 -0.88 -32.31 0.99
N SER A 43 -0.46 -32.92 -0.13
CA SER A 43 0.65 -33.88 -0.10
C SER A 43 1.95 -33.15 0.23
N THR A 44 2.36 -33.23 1.50
CA THR A 44 3.70 -32.87 1.95
C THR A 44 4.69 -33.91 1.44
N THR A 45 5.50 -33.56 0.44
CA THR A 45 6.67 -34.38 0.10
C THR A 45 7.90 -33.82 0.81
N SER A 46 8.26 -34.47 1.91
CA SER A 46 9.56 -34.37 2.56
C SER A 46 10.69 -34.68 1.59
N ALA A 47 11.66 -33.78 1.51
CA ALA A 47 12.97 -34.09 0.94
C ALA A 47 13.72 -35.02 1.90
N VAL A 48 14.03 -36.24 1.45
CA VAL A 48 15.11 -37.05 2.04
C VAL A 48 16.07 -37.44 0.94
N ALA A 49 17.30 -36.93 1.07
CA ALA A 49 18.46 -37.43 0.37
C ALA A 49 18.81 -38.83 0.88
N SER A 50 19.09 -39.78 -0.01
CA SER A 50 19.84 -41.00 0.31
C SER A 50 20.46 -41.64 -0.94
N THR A 51 21.75 -41.33 -1.12
CA THR A 51 22.86 -42.26 -1.41
C THR A 51 22.57 -43.65 -2.00
N THR A 52 23.03 -43.83 -3.24
CA THR A 52 23.75 -44.98 -3.81
C THR A 52 23.83 -46.31 -3.00
N THR A 53 23.35 -47.41 -3.59
CA THR A 53 24.10 -48.68 -3.82
C THR A 53 23.27 -49.74 -4.57
N LYS A 54 23.63 -49.95 -5.85
CA LYS A 54 23.92 -51.22 -6.56
C LYS A 54 22.93 -52.42 -6.56
N ALA A 55 22.17 -52.55 -7.67
CA ALA A 55 22.10 -53.64 -8.69
C ALA A 55 22.29 -55.15 -8.30
N PRO A 56 21.69 -56.16 -9.00
CA PRO A 56 21.60 -56.16 -10.48
C PRO A 56 20.43 -56.87 -11.21
N SER A 57 20.33 -56.49 -12.49
CA SER A 57 20.02 -57.27 -13.69
C SER A 57 18.64 -57.92 -13.90
N SER A 58 17.94 -57.38 -14.91
CA SER A 58 17.73 -58.13 -16.16
C SER A 58 17.62 -57.21 -17.39
N LYS A 59 18.65 -57.31 -18.24
CA LYS A 59 18.69 -57.30 -19.72
C LYS A 59 18.22 -56.04 -20.45
N THR A 60 19.15 -55.21 -20.96
CA THR A 60 19.83 -55.30 -22.29
C THR A 60 19.12 -54.43 -23.34
N THR A 61 19.74 -53.28 -23.60
CA THR A 61 19.94 -52.61 -24.92
C THR A 61 18.70 -52.26 -25.75
N GLY A 62 18.44 -51.01 -26.15
CA GLY A 62 19.23 -49.78 -26.12
C GLY A 62 18.52 -48.69 -26.93
N ASP A 63 19.02 -47.47 -26.72
CA ASP A 63 18.79 -46.22 -27.44
C ASP A 63 17.45 -45.48 -27.26
N ALA A 64 17.58 -44.35 -26.57
CA ALA A 64 16.54 -43.44 -26.14
C ALA A 64 16.54 -42.21 -27.05
N ALA A 65 15.38 -41.90 -27.61
CA ALA A 65 15.04 -40.54 -28.01
C ALA A 65 13.77 -40.13 -27.25
N THR A 66 13.96 -39.52 -26.08
CA THR A 66 12.90 -38.77 -25.41
C THR A 66 12.91 -37.36 -26.00
N PRO A 67 11.84 -36.86 -26.62
CA PRO A 67 11.75 -35.45 -26.94
C PRO A 67 11.68 -34.67 -25.62
N ALA A 68 12.57 -33.68 -25.49
CA ALA A 68 12.52 -32.69 -24.41
C ALA A 68 11.12 -32.03 -24.38
N PRO A 69 10.54 -31.74 -23.20
CA PRO A 69 9.36 -30.88 -23.15
C PRO A 69 9.78 -29.49 -23.65
N SER A 70 9.25 -29.13 -24.82
CA SER A 70 9.41 -27.81 -25.41
C SER A 70 9.07 -26.73 -24.41
N GLY A 71 10.00 -25.79 -24.22
CA GLY A 71 9.66 -24.45 -23.76
C GLY A 71 8.65 -23.85 -24.74
N GLY A 72 7.44 -23.61 -24.25
CA GLY A 72 6.38 -22.89 -24.93
C GLY A 72 5.78 -21.92 -23.91
N GLY A 73 5.77 -20.64 -24.25
CA GLY A 73 5.69 -19.52 -23.32
C GLY A 73 4.52 -19.57 -22.35
N SER A 74 4.77 -19.06 -21.14
CA SER A 74 3.74 -18.57 -20.24
C SER A 74 2.92 -17.50 -20.97
N GLN A 75 1.80 -17.90 -21.56
CA GLN A 75 0.65 -17.01 -21.65
C GLN A 75 0.12 -16.90 -20.23
N ALA A 76 0.57 -15.87 -19.52
CA ALA A 76 -0.27 -15.30 -18.47
C ALA A 76 -1.59 -14.96 -19.16
N THR A 77 -2.64 -15.72 -18.86
CA THR A 77 -3.99 -15.30 -19.23
C THR A 77 -4.15 -13.94 -18.55
N THR A 78 -4.29 -12.89 -19.36
CA THR A 78 -4.69 -11.59 -18.84
C THR A 78 -6.14 -11.81 -18.46
N ASP A 79 -6.39 -12.14 -17.19
CA ASP A 79 -7.74 -12.10 -16.64
C ASP A 79 -8.30 -10.73 -16.98
N ALA A 80 -9.41 -10.74 -17.72
CA ALA A 80 -10.05 -9.54 -18.20
C ALA A 80 -10.29 -8.62 -17.00
N VAL A 81 -9.74 -7.41 -17.05
CA VAL A 81 -10.01 -6.36 -16.07
C VAL A 81 -11.53 -6.26 -15.97
N GLU A 82 -12.10 -6.61 -14.81
CA GLU A 82 -13.54 -6.51 -14.57
C GLU A 82 -13.96 -5.08 -14.90
N GLN A 83 -14.74 -4.93 -15.97
CA GLN A 83 -15.31 -3.64 -16.32
C GLN A 83 -16.35 -3.30 -15.26
N GLN A 84 -16.27 -2.08 -14.71
CA GLN A 84 -17.26 -1.60 -13.74
C GLN A 84 -18.67 -1.73 -14.34
N GLN A 85 -19.54 -2.49 -13.68
CA GLN A 85 -20.92 -2.68 -14.12
C GLN A 85 -21.66 -1.34 -14.11
N SER A 86 -22.41 -1.06 -15.17
CA SER A 86 -23.22 0.15 -15.26
C SER A 86 -24.37 0.14 -14.23
N VAL A 87 -24.56 1.28 -13.56
CA VAL A 87 -25.60 1.44 -12.53
C VAL A 87 -26.99 1.56 -13.18
N PRO A 88 -28.06 0.92 -12.66
CA PRO A 88 -29.41 1.05 -13.21
C PRO A 88 -29.93 2.50 -13.25
N SER A 89 -30.70 2.84 -14.29
CA SER A 89 -31.35 4.16 -14.41
C SER A 89 -32.35 4.39 -13.28
N GLY A 90 -32.22 5.52 -12.57
CA GLY A 90 -33.11 5.88 -11.45
C GLY A 90 -32.62 5.46 -10.07
N PHE A 91 -31.40 4.91 -9.95
CA PHE A 91 -30.75 4.77 -8.65
C PHE A 91 -30.57 6.16 -8.04
N PRO A 92 -31.11 6.44 -6.84
CA PRO A 92 -30.84 7.71 -6.16
C PRO A 92 -29.33 7.79 -5.97
N GLY A 93 -28.69 8.76 -6.64
CA GLY A 93 -27.25 8.94 -6.56
C GLY A 93 -26.77 9.15 -5.12
N PRO A 94 -25.46 9.05 -4.86
CA PRO A 94 -24.92 9.32 -3.53
C PRO A 94 -25.37 10.70 -3.06
N THR A 95 -25.82 10.78 -1.81
CA THR A 95 -26.16 12.06 -1.16
C THR A 95 -24.89 12.92 -1.09
N GLU A 96 -24.92 14.08 -1.73
CA GLU A 96 -23.83 15.06 -1.63
C GLU A 96 -23.77 15.60 -0.20
N VAL A 97 -22.62 15.41 0.45
CA VAL A 97 -22.32 16.04 1.75
C VAL A 97 -21.67 17.39 1.45
N PRO A 98 -22.19 18.51 1.97
CA PRO A 98 -21.56 19.81 1.73
C PRO A 98 -20.12 19.84 2.25
N ILE A 99 -19.20 20.36 1.43
CA ILE A 99 -17.82 20.64 1.82
C ILE A 99 -17.83 21.79 2.85
N ASP A 100 -17.23 21.57 4.02
CA ASP A 100 -17.10 22.59 5.06
C ASP A 100 -15.95 23.58 4.74
N PRO A 101 -15.81 24.70 5.47
CA PRO A 101 -14.73 25.65 5.25
C PRO A 101 -13.31 25.06 5.33
N ARG A 102 -13.08 24.05 6.19
CA ARG A 102 -11.78 23.37 6.25
C ARG A 102 -11.55 22.55 4.98
N GLY A 103 -12.56 21.81 4.53
CA GLY A 103 -12.51 21.09 3.27
C GLY A 103 -12.20 22.02 2.09
N GLN A 104 -12.80 23.21 2.06
CA GLN A 104 -12.50 24.19 1.01
C GLN A 104 -11.05 24.70 1.09
N ALA A 105 -10.53 24.99 2.28
CA ALA A 105 -9.14 25.41 2.46
C ALA A 105 -8.14 24.33 2.00
N PHE A 106 -8.45 23.07 2.28
CA PHE A 106 -7.68 21.92 1.81
C PHE A 106 -7.68 21.82 0.27
N LEU A 107 -8.86 21.87 -0.36
CA LEU A 107 -8.98 21.83 -1.82
C LEU A 107 -8.23 23.01 -2.49
N ASP A 108 -8.30 24.19 -1.88
CA ASP A 108 -7.58 25.36 -2.37
C ASP A 108 -6.07 25.24 -2.14
N GLY A 109 -5.62 24.51 -1.13
CA GLY A 109 -4.22 24.16 -0.92
C GLY A 109 -3.72 23.21 -2.01
N LEU A 110 -4.48 22.15 -2.31
CA LEU A 110 -4.15 21.20 -3.38
C LEU A 110 -4.04 21.90 -4.73
N LYS A 111 -4.97 22.80 -5.06
CA LYS A 111 -4.93 23.58 -6.30
C LYS A 111 -3.68 24.45 -6.42
N LYS A 112 -3.20 25.04 -5.32
CA LYS A 112 -1.95 25.83 -5.32
C LYS A 112 -0.72 24.97 -5.64
N GLU A 113 -0.74 23.71 -5.23
CA GLU A 113 0.28 22.72 -5.52
C GLU A 113 0.09 22.03 -6.89
N GLY A 114 -0.88 22.48 -7.69
CA GLY A 114 -1.13 21.97 -9.04
C GLY A 114 -1.96 20.69 -9.10
N ILE A 115 -2.56 20.26 -8.00
CA ILE A 115 -3.46 19.11 -7.93
C ILE A 115 -4.90 19.58 -8.11
N THR A 116 -5.63 18.95 -9.02
CA THR A 116 -7.06 19.20 -9.23
C THR A 116 -7.84 17.93 -8.86
N PRO A 117 -8.54 17.92 -7.71
CA PRO A 117 -9.37 16.79 -7.31
C PRO A 117 -10.51 16.49 -8.27
N ALA A 118 -10.95 15.23 -8.29
CA ALA A 118 -12.10 14.80 -9.08
C ALA A 118 -13.41 15.43 -8.57
N GLY A 119 -14.31 15.75 -9.51
CA GLY A 119 -15.66 16.23 -9.21
C GLY A 119 -15.68 17.51 -8.38
N ASP A 120 -16.44 17.49 -7.30
CA ASP A 120 -16.56 18.55 -6.30
C ASP A 120 -15.51 18.45 -5.17
N GLY A 121 -14.61 17.46 -5.22
CA GLY A 121 -13.51 17.30 -4.27
C GLY A 121 -13.84 16.45 -3.03
N GLN A 122 -14.98 15.75 -3.01
CA GLN A 122 -15.38 14.92 -1.85
C GLN A 122 -14.40 13.78 -1.58
N ILE A 123 -13.87 13.15 -2.63
CA ILE A 123 -12.89 12.08 -2.50
C ILE A 123 -11.62 12.64 -1.84
N ALA A 124 -11.21 13.85 -2.22
CA ALA A 124 -10.05 14.50 -1.63
C ALA A 124 -10.29 14.89 -0.18
N VAL A 125 -11.46 15.47 0.15
CA VAL A 125 -11.79 15.84 1.54
C VAL A 125 -11.91 14.62 2.45
N SER A 126 -12.57 13.54 2.00
CA SER A 126 -12.61 12.28 2.77
C SER A 126 -11.23 11.63 2.93
N THR A 127 -10.34 11.80 1.95
CA THR A 127 -8.93 11.40 2.09
C THR A 127 -8.21 12.25 3.14
N ALA A 128 -8.51 13.56 3.23
CA ALA A 128 -7.99 14.42 4.28
C ALA A 128 -8.52 14.03 5.67
N ASP A 129 -9.80 13.67 5.80
CA ASP A 129 -10.38 13.13 7.04
C ASP A 129 -9.62 11.88 7.50
N TYR A 130 -9.36 10.94 6.58
CA TYR A 130 -8.56 9.75 6.87
C TYR A 130 -7.16 10.13 7.36
N ILE A 131 -6.46 11.05 6.68
CA ILE A 131 -5.11 11.48 7.06
C ILE A 131 -5.08 11.99 8.50
N CYS A 132 -6.06 12.81 8.89
CA CYS A 132 -6.12 13.35 10.24
C CYS A 132 -6.45 12.27 11.26
N ALA A 133 -7.48 11.45 10.98
CA ALA A 133 -7.89 10.37 11.89
C ALA A 133 -6.78 9.33 12.10
N ALA A 134 -6.08 8.92 11.04
CA ALA A 134 -4.99 7.96 11.12
C ALA A 134 -3.80 8.52 11.92
N LYS A 135 -3.48 9.80 11.73
CA LYS A 135 -2.43 10.48 12.50
C LYS A 135 -2.78 10.56 13.99
N GLU A 136 -4.03 10.87 14.32
CA GLU A 136 -4.53 10.89 15.71
C GLU A 136 -4.49 9.50 16.36
N GLN A 137 -4.72 8.45 15.58
CA GLN A 137 -4.62 7.06 16.01
C GLN A 137 -3.16 6.57 16.13
N GLY A 138 -2.18 7.37 15.71
CA GLY A 138 -0.77 7.03 15.77
C GLY A 138 -0.30 6.10 14.65
N SER A 139 -1.04 5.99 13.55
CA SER A 139 -0.58 5.29 12.35
C SER A 139 0.74 5.86 11.85
N SER A 140 1.60 4.98 11.31
CA SER A 140 2.87 5.40 10.73
C SER A 140 2.65 6.25 9.46
N ASN A 141 3.58 7.16 9.18
CA ASN A 141 3.53 7.94 7.93
C ASN A 141 3.55 7.04 6.68
N GLU A 142 4.22 5.88 6.75
CA GLU A 142 4.28 4.91 5.66
C GLU A 142 2.90 4.30 5.36
N GLU A 143 2.15 3.97 6.41
CA GLU A 143 0.79 3.42 6.31
C GLU A 143 -0.18 4.46 5.73
N ILE A 144 -0.13 5.69 6.26
CA ILE A 144 -0.92 6.81 5.74
C ILE A 144 -0.57 7.05 4.27
N SER A 145 0.72 7.10 3.92
CA SER A 145 1.18 7.30 2.55
C SER A 145 0.69 6.21 1.61
N THR A 146 0.68 4.96 2.05
CA THR A 146 0.22 3.82 1.25
C THR A 146 -1.26 3.98 0.90
N PHE A 147 -2.10 4.26 1.90
CA PHE A 147 -3.54 4.45 1.68
C PHE A 147 -3.81 5.67 0.81
N VAL A 148 -3.17 6.80 1.10
CA VAL A 148 -3.38 8.05 0.34
C VAL A 148 -2.89 7.89 -1.10
N THR A 149 -1.81 7.14 -1.35
CA THR A 149 -1.36 6.84 -2.73
C THR A 149 -2.42 6.06 -3.51
N ALA A 150 -3.04 5.06 -2.88
CA ALA A 150 -4.12 4.31 -3.50
C ALA A 150 -5.37 5.18 -3.72
N ALA A 151 -5.72 6.04 -2.75
CA ALA A 151 -6.84 6.97 -2.86
C ALA A 151 -6.64 7.97 -4.00
N VAL A 152 -5.45 8.58 -4.09
CA VAL A 152 -5.08 9.52 -5.15
C VAL A 152 -5.06 8.86 -6.53
N GLY A 153 -4.56 7.62 -6.63
CA GLY A 153 -4.63 6.84 -7.87
C GLY A 153 -6.08 6.59 -8.30
N SER A 154 -6.93 6.19 -7.35
CA SER A 154 -8.36 5.94 -7.61
C SER A 154 -9.10 7.22 -7.99
N GLU A 155 -8.80 8.34 -7.34
CA GLU A 155 -9.37 9.65 -7.65
C GLU A 155 -8.93 10.14 -9.04
N ALA A 156 -7.67 9.93 -9.42
CA ALA A 156 -7.18 10.25 -10.76
C ALA A 156 -7.98 9.50 -11.82
N THR A 157 -8.17 8.18 -11.67
CA THR A 157 -9.01 7.38 -12.55
C THR A 157 -10.45 7.90 -12.59
N ALA A 158 -11.02 8.28 -11.45
CA ALA A 158 -12.37 8.86 -11.38
C ALA A 158 -12.48 10.22 -12.10
N SER A 159 -11.39 10.99 -12.15
CA SER A 159 -11.29 12.24 -12.93
C SER A 159 -10.98 12.02 -14.42
N GLY A 160 -10.84 10.77 -14.87
CA GLY A 160 -10.43 10.44 -16.23
C GLY A 160 -8.95 10.71 -16.52
N GLN A 161 -8.12 10.79 -15.48
CA GLN A 161 -6.68 10.96 -15.60
C GLN A 161 -5.94 9.66 -15.30
N ASP A 162 -5.08 9.26 -16.23
CA ASP A 162 -4.12 8.18 -16.01
C ASP A 162 -2.83 8.76 -15.42
N ILE A 163 -2.53 8.40 -14.17
CA ILE A 163 -1.27 8.75 -13.50
C ILE A 163 -0.45 7.49 -13.22
N THR A 164 0.87 7.61 -13.27
CA THR A 164 1.76 6.50 -12.90
C THR A 164 1.78 6.29 -11.38
N PRO A 165 2.16 5.10 -10.89
CA PRO A 165 2.30 4.85 -9.45
C PRO A 165 3.24 5.85 -8.75
N GLU A 166 4.33 6.23 -9.41
CA GLU A 166 5.27 7.23 -8.87
C GLU A 166 4.65 8.62 -8.80
N GLN A 167 3.81 9.00 -9.77
CA GLN A 167 3.09 10.26 -9.73
C GLN A 167 2.00 10.23 -8.64
N ALA A 168 1.30 9.11 -8.46
CA ALA A 168 0.35 8.91 -7.38
C ALA A 168 1.03 9.08 -6.01
N GLY A 169 2.22 8.50 -5.83
CA GLY A 169 3.00 8.65 -4.59
C GLY A 169 3.43 10.09 -4.33
N LYS A 170 3.88 10.82 -5.36
CA LYS A 170 4.21 12.25 -5.23
C LYS A 170 3.00 13.09 -4.85
N ASN A 171 1.88 12.87 -5.55
CA ASN A 171 0.64 13.58 -5.27
C ASN A 171 0.12 13.24 -3.87
N ALA A 172 0.22 11.99 -3.42
CA ALA A 172 -0.14 11.59 -2.06
C ALA A 172 0.67 12.34 -0.99
N GLY A 173 1.97 12.55 -1.23
CA GLY A 173 2.80 13.39 -0.37
C GLY A 173 2.25 14.83 -0.24
N ILE A 174 1.80 15.41 -1.35
CA ILE A 174 1.16 16.74 -1.37
C ILE A 174 -0.17 16.70 -0.60
N TYR A 175 -1.01 15.69 -0.80
CA TYR A 175 -2.26 15.53 -0.03
C TYR A 175 -1.99 15.50 1.47
N ILE A 176 -1.01 14.70 1.90
CA ILE A 176 -0.64 14.58 3.31
C ILE A 176 -0.13 15.91 3.84
N GLN A 177 0.77 16.59 3.12
CA GLN A 177 1.33 17.87 3.53
C GLN A 177 0.24 18.95 3.67
N VAL A 178 -0.61 19.11 2.66
CA VAL A 178 -1.66 20.13 2.65
C VAL A 178 -2.74 19.81 3.70
N ALA A 179 -3.13 18.54 3.85
CA ALA A 179 -4.08 18.13 4.88
C ALA A 179 -3.55 18.45 6.28
N GLN A 180 -2.28 18.15 6.56
CA GLN A 180 -1.68 18.48 7.84
C GLN A 180 -1.59 19.99 8.09
N ALA A 181 -1.35 20.78 7.05
CA ALA A 181 -1.20 22.23 7.17
C ALA A 181 -2.55 22.95 7.35
N GLU A 182 -3.56 22.57 6.58
CA GLU A 182 -4.81 23.34 6.42
C GLU A 182 -6.05 22.64 6.99
N TYR A 183 -6.06 21.30 7.07
CA TYR A 183 -7.26 20.51 7.40
C TYR A 183 -7.24 19.91 8.82
N CYS A 184 -6.13 19.29 9.24
CA CYS A 184 -6.00 18.54 10.49
C CYS A 184 -5.81 19.42 11.75
N ARG A 185 -6.53 20.53 11.84
CA ARG A 185 -6.46 21.47 12.96
C ARG A 185 -7.70 21.42 13.84
#